data_AF-A0A811V7Y9-F1
#
_entry.id   AF-A0A811V7Y9-F1
#
_cell.length_a   1.000
_cell.length_b   1.000
_cell.length_c   1.000
_cell.angle_alpha   90.00
_cell.angle_beta   90.00
_cell.angle_gamma   90.00
#
_symmetry.space_group_name_H-M   'P 1'
#
loop_
_entity.id
_entity.type
_entity.pdbx_description
1 polymer ?
#
loop_
_entity_poly.entity_id
_entity_poly.type
_entity_poly.pdbx_seq_one_letter_code
_entity_poly.pdbx_strand_id
1 'polypeptide(L)'
;MQSSRVIVAAAVLAALSILSTLNGAVARSGGRQVVNKYFDINDDAAVNVNAEYTRPIVGILTQEVSNFVRRHYTDKAYSSYIAASYVKFVEGAGGRVVPIW
;
A
#
# COMPACT_ATOMS: atom_id res chain seq x y z
N MET A 1 1.94 54.35 42.78
CA MET A 1 2.73 53.09 42.92
C MET A 1 2.17 51.89 42.13
N GLN A 2 1.00 51.98 41.48
CA GLN A 2 0.37 50.85 40.77
C GLN A 2 0.93 50.63 39.35
N SER A 3 1.34 51.69 38.66
CA SER A 3 1.83 51.63 37.27
C SER A 3 3.14 50.86 37.09
N SER A 4 4.07 50.93 38.05
CA SER A 4 5.38 50.26 37.94
C SER A 4 5.25 48.73 38.02
N ARG A 5 4.31 48.21 38.83
CA ARG A 5 4.07 46.77 38.98
C ARG A 5 3.47 46.14 37.72
N VAL A 6 2.64 46.88 37.00
CA VAL A 6 2.01 46.43 35.74
C VAL A 6 3.04 46.31 34.62
N ILE A 7 3.98 47.26 34.53
CA ILE A 7 5.06 47.25 33.53
C ILE A 7 6.00 46.07 33.76
N VAL A 8 6.36 45.79 35.03
CA VAL A 8 7.21 44.64 35.38
C VAL A 8 6.51 43.32 35.08
N ALA A 9 5.21 43.18 35.38
CA ALA A 9 4.45 41.98 35.07
C ALA A 9 4.36 41.73 33.55
N ALA A 10 4.11 42.77 32.75
CA ALA A 10 4.04 42.66 31.30
C ALA A 10 5.38 42.24 30.68
N ALA A 11 6.50 42.77 31.18
CA ALA A 11 7.83 42.37 30.74
C ALA A 11 8.16 40.90 31.07
N VAL A 12 7.76 40.44 32.26
CA VAL A 12 7.96 39.03 32.68
C VAL A 12 7.11 38.08 31.84
N LEU A 13 5.84 38.43 31.57
CA LEU A 13 4.95 37.65 30.70
C LEU A 13 5.46 37.58 29.26
N ALA A 14 5.95 38.69 28.72
CA ALA A 14 6.56 38.72 27.39
C ALA A 14 7.81 37.82 27.33
N ALA A 15 8.71 37.91 28.33
CA ALA A 15 9.90 37.06 28.41
C ALA A 15 9.56 35.56 28.54
N LEU A 16 8.55 35.20 29.34
CA LEU A 16 8.09 33.81 29.49
C LEU A 16 7.48 33.26 28.20
N SER A 17 6.76 34.09 27.43
CA SER A 17 6.19 33.68 26.15
C SER A 17 7.28 33.35 25.13
N ILE A 18 8.33 34.19 25.04
CA ILE A 18 9.48 33.97 24.17
C ILE A 18 10.24 32.71 24.59
N LEU A 19 10.45 32.50 25.91
CA LEU A 19 11.11 31.31 26.42
C LEU A 19 10.29 30.03 26.19
N SER A 20 8.96 30.11 26.26
CA SER A 20 8.07 29.00 25.91
C SER A 20 8.11 28.68 24.41
N THR A 21 8.28 29.67 23.54
CA THR A 21 8.48 29.44 22.10
C THR A 21 9.85 28.85 21.79
N LEU A 22 10.90 29.21 22.53
CA LEU A 22 12.24 28.62 22.41
C LEU A 22 12.26 27.17 22.90
N ASN A 23 11.64 26.88 24.04
CA ASN A 23 11.54 25.52 24.58
C ASN A 23 10.53 24.65 23.80
N GLY A 24 9.48 25.25 23.24
CA GLY A 24 8.50 24.58 22.36
C GLY A 24 9.01 24.33 20.94
N ALA A 25 9.97 25.12 20.45
CA ALA A 25 10.61 24.90 19.15
C ALA A 25 11.50 23.64 19.12
N VAL A 26 12.00 23.19 20.27
CA VAL A 26 12.81 21.96 20.39
C VAL A 26 11.94 20.68 20.28
N ALA A 27 10.61 20.78 20.30
CA ALA A 27 9.70 19.65 20.08
C ALA A 27 9.31 19.44 18.60
N ARG A 28 9.99 20.08 17.66
CA ARG A 28 9.79 19.88 16.21
C ARG A 28 11.08 19.63 15.44
N SER A 29 12.07 18.98 16.07
CA SER A 29 12.95 18.08 15.32
C SER A 29 12.22 16.74 15.21
N GLY A 30 11.19 16.70 14.37
CA GLY A 30 10.55 15.46 13.94
C GLY A 30 11.57 14.68 13.12
N GLY A 31 12.48 13.97 13.81
CA GLY A 31 13.16 12.83 13.22
C GLY A 31 12.06 11.99 12.60
N ARG A 32 12.13 11.85 11.27
CA ARG A 32 11.17 11.13 10.45
C ARG A 32 10.77 9.88 11.21
N GLN A 33 9.54 9.85 11.72
CA GLN A 33 9.05 8.73 12.50
C GLN A 33 9.11 7.55 11.54
N VAL A 34 10.12 6.70 11.71
CA VAL A 34 10.25 5.46 10.99
C VAL A 34 9.17 4.57 11.61
N VAL A 35 7.94 4.79 11.15
CA VAL A 35 6.92 3.76 11.19
C VAL A 35 7.63 2.53 10.67
N ASN A 36 7.60 1.43 11.42
CA ASN A 36 8.01 0.11 10.94
C ASN A 36 7.04 -0.28 9.80
N LYS A 37 7.16 0.41 8.67
CA LYS A 37 6.69 -0.08 7.40
C LYS A 37 7.63 -1.23 7.10
N TYR A 38 7.05 -2.37 6.78
CA TYR A 38 7.78 -3.43 6.13
C TYR A 38 8.44 -2.79 4.91
N PHE A 39 9.76 -2.56 4.97
CA PHE A 39 10.50 -1.97 3.87
C PHE A 39 10.71 -3.11 2.88
N ASP A 40 9.79 -3.25 1.93
CA ASP A 40 9.99 -4.14 0.82
C ASP A 40 11.07 -3.53 -0.08
N ILE A 41 12.07 -4.32 -0.42
CA ILE A 41 13.17 -3.91 -1.31
C ILE A 41 12.61 -3.47 -2.67
N ASN A 42 11.44 -4.00 -3.03
CA ASN A 42 10.68 -3.72 -4.25
C ASN A 42 9.98 -2.34 -4.25
N ASP A 43 9.85 -1.68 -3.09
CA ASP A 43 9.27 -0.34 -2.96
C ASP A 43 10.29 0.79 -3.21
N ASP A 44 11.59 0.46 -3.26
CA ASP A 44 12.63 1.42 -3.58
C ASP A 44 12.69 1.66 -5.09
N ALA A 45 12.42 2.89 -5.53
CA ALA A 45 12.50 3.29 -6.93
C ALA A 45 13.89 3.10 -7.56
N ALA A 46 14.95 2.98 -6.74
CA ALA A 46 16.30 2.69 -7.21
C ALA A 46 16.53 1.19 -7.49
N VAL A 47 15.78 0.29 -6.83
CA VAL A 47 15.83 -1.16 -7.07
C VAL A 47 14.77 -1.59 -8.07
N ASN A 48 13.58 -1.01 -7.96
CA ASN A 48 12.45 -1.20 -8.86
C ASN A 48 12.60 -0.36 -10.14
N VAL A 49 13.65 -0.66 -10.91
CA VAL A 49 14.00 0.03 -12.15
C VAL A 49 13.05 -0.29 -13.32
N ASN A 50 12.18 -1.29 -13.16
CA ASN A 50 11.33 -1.86 -14.22
C ASN A 50 9.83 -1.61 -14.02
N ALA A 51 9.42 -0.86 -13.00
CA ALA A 51 8.01 -0.80 -12.56
C ALA A 51 7.45 -2.21 -12.32
N GLU A 52 8.01 -2.88 -11.31
CA GLU A 52 7.65 -4.23 -10.88
C GLU A 52 6.15 -4.41 -10.97
N TYR A 53 5.80 -5.38 -11.79
CA TYR A 53 4.42 -5.70 -12.01
C TYR A 53 3.90 -6.42 -10.77
N THR A 54 3.44 -5.62 -9.80
CA THR A 54 2.91 -6.08 -8.50
C THR A 54 1.72 -7.03 -8.65
N ARG A 55 1.20 -7.21 -9.86
CA ARG A 55 0.07 -8.08 -10.20
C ARG A 55 0.34 -8.91 -11.47
N PRO A 56 1.23 -9.92 -11.44
CA PRO A 56 1.66 -10.68 -12.64
C PRO A 56 0.48 -11.17 -13.48
N ILE A 57 0.60 -11.10 -14.82
CA ILE A 57 -0.33 -11.78 -15.73
C ILE A 57 0.23 -13.16 -16.02
N VAL A 58 -0.51 -14.21 -15.70
CA VAL A 58 -0.11 -15.60 -15.91
C VAL A 58 -1.06 -16.25 -16.92
N GLY A 59 -0.48 -16.85 -17.95
CA GLY A 59 -1.21 -17.64 -18.93
C GLY A 59 -1.49 -19.05 -18.43
N ILE A 60 -2.73 -19.53 -18.56
CA ILE A 60 -3.11 -20.91 -18.23
C ILE A 60 -3.60 -21.60 -19.51
N LEU A 61 -2.96 -22.71 -19.87
CA LEU A 61 -3.34 -23.53 -21.03
C LEU A 61 -4.74 -24.11 -20.84
N THR A 62 -5.57 -23.97 -21.87
CA THR A 62 -6.85 -24.67 -21.95
C THR A 62 -6.63 -26.12 -22.39
N GLN A 63 -7.61 -26.98 -22.09
CA GLN A 63 -7.61 -28.38 -22.53
C GLN A 63 -8.95 -28.72 -23.19
N GLU A 64 -8.94 -29.70 -24.09
CA GLU A 64 -10.15 -30.15 -24.79
C GLU A 64 -11.23 -30.67 -23.83
N VAL A 65 -12.50 -30.46 -24.22
CA VAL A 65 -13.64 -30.93 -23.43
C VAL A 65 -13.82 -32.44 -23.61
N SER A 66 -13.66 -33.18 -22.51
CA SER A 66 -13.91 -34.63 -22.48
C SER A 66 -15.41 -34.95 -22.59
N ASN A 67 -15.73 -36.17 -23.03
CA ASN A 67 -17.12 -36.63 -23.16
C ASN A 67 -17.91 -36.62 -21.84
N PHE A 68 -17.23 -36.70 -20.69
CA PHE A 68 -17.88 -36.62 -19.38
C PHE A 68 -18.35 -35.19 -19.09
N VAL A 69 -17.48 -34.20 -19.33
CA VAL A 69 -17.80 -32.78 -19.12
C VAL A 69 -18.86 -32.32 -20.14
N ARG A 70 -18.72 -32.73 -21.41
CA ARG A 70 -19.69 -32.41 -22.48
C ARG A 70 -21.12 -32.82 -22.15
N ARG A 71 -21.30 -33.93 -21.43
CA ARG A 71 -22.61 -34.44 -21.00
C ARG A 71 -23.27 -33.60 -19.90
N HIS A 72 -22.49 -32.87 -19.11
CA HIS A 72 -23.00 -32.00 -18.05
C HIS A 72 -23.25 -30.57 -18.52
N TYR A 73 -22.68 -30.19 -19.66
CA TYR A 73 -22.80 -28.86 -20.26
C TYR A 73 -23.27 -28.99 -21.72
N THR A 74 -24.51 -29.44 -21.90
CA THR A 74 -25.10 -29.78 -23.21
C THR A 74 -25.72 -28.59 -23.93
N ASP A 75 -25.89 -27.48 -23.23
CA ASP A 75 -26.54 -26.26 -23.70
C ASP A 75 -25.67 -25.43 -24.66
N LYS A 76 -24.35 -25.65 -24.67
CA LYS A 76 -23.41 -24.97 -25.57
C LYS A 76 -22.29 -25.90 -26.04
N ALA A 77 -21.82 -25.64 -27.25
CA ALA A 77 -20.65 -26.30 -27.81
C ALA A 77 -19.36 -25.63 -27.30
N TYR A 78 -18.84 -26.09 -26.17
CA TYR A 78 -17.53 -25.68 -25.66
C TYR A 78 -16.42 -26.54 -26.30
N SER A 79 -15.36 -25.90 -26.82
CA SER A 79 -14.20 -26.58 -27.42
C SER A 79 -13.10 -26.90 -26.40
N SER A 80 -12.86 -25.99 -25.45
CA SER A 80 -11.86 -26.17 -24.40
C SER A 80 -12.32 -25.60 -23.06
N TYR A 81 -11.66 -26.00 -21.97
CA TYR A 81 -11.95 -25.52 -20.61
C TYR A 81 -10.68 -25.37 -19.76
N ILE A 82 -10.78 -24.59 -18.69
CA ILE A 82 -9.79 -24.48 -17.61
C ILE A 82 -10.51 -24.76 -16.30
N ALA A 83 -9.92 -25.58 -15.42
CA ALA A 83 -10.48 -25.78 -14.09
C ALA A 83 -10.32 -24.52 -13.24
N ALA A 84 -11.40 -24.07 -12.60
CA ALA A 84 -11.41 -22.85 -11.79
C ALA A 84 -10.43 -22.88 -10.60
N SER A 85 -9.98 -24.06 -10.16
CA SER A 85 -8.95 -24.20 -9.12
C SER A 85 -7.62 -23.56 -9.52
N TYR A 86 -7.21 -23.66 -10.79
CA TYR A 86 -5.98 -23.03 -11.27
C TYR A 86 -6.11 -21.49 -11.30
N VAL A 87 -7.28 -20.98 -11.70
CA VAL A 87 -7.56 -19.54 -11.69
C VAL A 87 -7.48 -19.00 -10.26
N LYS A 88 -8.16 -19.67 -9.31
CA LYS A 88 -8.15 -19.31 -7.89
C LYS A 88 -6.77 -19.38 -7.27
N PHE A 89 -5.94 -20.35 -7.68
CA PHE A 89 -4.56 -20.46 -7.21
C PHE A 89 -3.73 -19.23 -7.59
N VAL A 90 -3.83 -18.79 -8.85
CA VAL A 90 -3.09 -17.61 -9.34
C VAL A 90 -3.64 -16.31 -8.75
N GLU A 91 -4.96 -16.14 -8.75
CA GLU A 91 -5.60 -14.94 -8.20
C GLU A 91 -5.42 -14.83 -6.68
N GLY A 92 -5.41 -15.97 -5.97
CA GLY A 92 -5.12 -16.04 -4.55
C GLY A 92 -3.70 -15.60 -4.18
N ALA A 93 -2.76 -15.69 -5.13
CA ALA A 93 -1.40 -15.16 -4.99
C ALA A 93 -1.27 -13.69 -5.43
N GLY A 94 -2.36 -13.01 -5.80
CA GLY A 94 -2.37 -11.61 -6.25
C GLY A 94 -2.11 -11.42 -7.76
N GLY A 95 -2.02 -12.51 -8.52
CA GLY A 95 -1.88 -12.49 -9.98
C GLY A 95 -3.20 -12.24 -10.72
N ARG A 96 -3.12 -12.14 -12.05
CA ARG A 96 -4.24 -12.08 -12.99
C ARG A 96 -4.06 -13.16 -14.04
N VAL A 97 -5.16 -13.69 -14.54
CA VAL A 97 -5.14 -14.88 -15.42
C VAL A 97 -5.57 -14.52 -16.85
N VAL A 98 -4.87 -15.09 -17.83
CA VAL A 98 -5.26 -15.08 -19.24
C VAL A 98 -5.36 -16.53 -19.75
N PRO A 99 -6.47 -16.95 -20.38
CA PRO A 99 -6.58 -18.27 -20.99
C PRO A 99 -5.73 -18.35 -22.26
N ILE A 100 -5.08 -19.49 -22.49
CA ILE A 100 -4.37 -19.81 -23.74
C ILE A 100 -5.15 -20.92 -24.46
N TRP A 101 -5.73 -20.57 -25.60
CA TRP A 101 -6.53 -21.45 -26.46
C TRP A 101 -5.69 -22.30 -27.40
#